data_AF-A0A385N1V4-F1
#
_entry.id   AF-A0A385N1V4-F1
#
_cell.length_a   1.000
_cell.length_b   1.000
_cell.length_c   1.000
_cell.angle_alpha   90.00
_cell.angle_beta   90.00
_cell.angle_gamma   90.00
#
_symmetry.space_group_name_H-M   'P 1'
#
loop_
_entity.id
_entity.type
_entity.pdbx_description
1 polymer ?
#
loop_
_entity_poly.entity_id
_entity_poly.type
_entity_poly.pdbx_seq_one_letter_code
_entity_poly.pdbx_strand_id
1 'polypeptide(L)'
;MPTQEQYTTLAENLDGSEETFSKALESNLKELGLDPALKHSSEFLKELEERIFCCEWCDTWKERGVRVFNEHTQSDMCEECDDKSQGD
;
A
#
# COMPACT_ATOMS: atom_id res chain seq x y z
N MET A 1 -10.29 -11.86 9.78
CA MET A 1 -10.12 -10.41 9.62
C MET A 1 -9.15 -9.93 10.69
N PRO A 2 -8.07 -9.21 10.33
CA PRO A 2 -7.12 -8.62 11.29
C PRO A 2 -7.80 -7.64 12.25
N THR A 3 -7.18 -7.40 13.40
CA THR A 3 -7.61 -6.36 14.33
C THR A 3 -7.19 -4.97 13.82
N GLN A 4 -7.80 -3.93 14.37
CA GLN A 4 -7.44 -2.54 14.07
C GLN A 4 -5.96 -2.25 14.38
N GLU A 5 -5.44 -2.79 15.48
CA GLU A 5 -4.01 -2.70 15.83
C GLU A 5 -3.14 -3.40 14.78
N GLN A 6 -3.53 -4.60 14.31
CA GLN A 6 -2.80 -5.29 13.25
C GLN A 6 -2.81 -4.52 11.93
N TYR A 7 -3.91 -3.85 11.57
CA TYR A 7 -3.93 -2.98 10.39
C TYR A 7 -3.00 -1.77 10.54
N THR A 8 -2.94 -1.16 11.72
CA THR A 8 -2.00 -0.07 11.99
C THR A 8 -0.55 -0.55 11.88
N THR A 9 -0.20 -1.67 12.52
CA THR A 9 1.15 -2.23 12.43
C THR A 9 1.52 -2.62 11.01
N LEU A 10 0.58 -3.20 10.24
CA LEU A 10 0.81 -3.47 8.82
C LEU A 10 1.13 -2.18 8.05
N ALA A 11 0.35 -1.11 8.25
CA ALA A 11 0.61 0.16 7.59
C ALA A 11 1.99 0.72 7.96
N GLU A 12 2.33 0.77 9.25
CA GLU A 12 3.62 1.26 9.73
C GLU A 12 4.81 0.47 9.17
N ASN A 13 4.69 -0.86 9.07
CA ASN A 13 5.78 -1.69 8.55
C ASN A 13 5.91 -1.64 7.02
N LEU A 14 4.80 -1.42 6.32
CA LEU A 14 4.79 -1.34 4.86
C LEU A 14 5.25 0.03 4.39
N ASP A 15 4.96 1.10 5.14
CA ASP A 15 5.37 2.45 4.80
C ASP A 15 6.91 2.57 4.74
N GLY A 16 7.43 2.92 3.56
CA GLY A 16 8.87 3.01 3.32
C GLY A 16 9.58 1.67 3.11
N SER A 17 8.86 0.56 2.93
CA SER A 17 9.47 -0.71 2.54
C SER A 17 10.14 -0.60 1.17
N GLU A 18 11.41 -1.01 1.07
CA GLU A 18 12.15 -1.12 -0.20
C GLU A 18 11.79 -2.40 -0.99
N GLU A 19 10.97 -3.28 -0.43
CA GLU A 19 10.48 -4.49 -1.09
C GLU A 19 9.18 -4.22 -1.88
N THR A 20 9.07 -4.88 -3.04
CA THR A 20 7.86 -4.84 -3.89
C THR A 20 6.59 -5.22 -3.13
N PHE A 21 5.46 -4.63 -3.51
CA PHE A 21 4.11 -4.81 -2.93
C PHE A 21 3.82 -6.23 -2.41
N SER A 22 3.95 -7.23 -3.29
CA SER A 22 3.53 -8.60 -2.99
C SER A 22 4.41 -9.31 -1.96
N LYS A 23 5.69 -8.94 -1.88
CA LYS A 23 6.64 -9.56 -0.93
C LYS A 23 6.53 -8.93 0.44
N ALA A 24 6.52 -7.59 0.49
CA ALA A 24 6.43 -6.85 1.75
C ALA A 24 5.15 -7.20 2.53
N LEU A 25 4.00 -7.25 1.84
CA LEU A 25 2.72 -7.59 2.47
C LEU A 25 2.69 -9.05 2.96
N GLU A 26 3.21 -10.00 2.17
CA GLU A 26 3.25 -11.40 2.58
C GLU A 26 4.14 -11.64 3.80
N SER A 27 5.32 -11.02 3.84
CA SER A 27 6.24 -11.12 4.98
C SER A 27 5.59 -10.58 6.26
N ASN A 28 5.04 -9.37 6.19
CA ASN A 28 4.40 -8.71 7.32
C ASN A 28 3.17 -9.48 7.85
N LEU A 29 2.36 -10.06 6.96
CA LEU A 29 1.25 -10.92 7.37
C LEU A 29 1.75 -12.11 8.20
N LYS A 30 2.82 -12.78 7.76
CA LYS A 30 3.40 -13.92 8.51
C LYS A 30 3.96 -13.48 9.86
N GLU A 31 4.64 -12.35 9.93
CA GLU A 31 5.21 -11.81 11.17
C GLU A 31 4.14 -11.49 12.21
N LEU A 32 2.97 -11.00 11.78
CA LEU A 32 1.83 -10.74 12.65
C LEU A 32 0.95 -11.97 12.93
N GLY A 33 1.37 -13.16 12.48
CA GLY A 33 0.60 -14.40 12.65
C GLY A 33 -0.71 -14.44 11.85
N LEU A 34 -0.79 -13.65 10.77
CA LEU A 34 -1.93 -13.57 9.87
C LEU A 34 -1.77 -14.51 8.68
N ASP A 35 -2.90 -14.89 8.07
CA ASP A 35 -2.92 -15.75 6.89
C ASP A 35 -2.40 -14.98 5.65
N PRO A 36 -1.31 -15.44 4.99
CA PRO A 36 -0.81 -14.85 3.75
C PRO A 36 -1.86 -14.73 2.63
N ALA A 37 -2.88 -15.59 2.64
CA ALA A 37 -3.96 -15.54 1.66
C ALA A 37 -4.78 -14.23 1.72
N LEU A 38 -4.70 -13.48 2.83
CA LEU A 38 -5.34 -12.17 2.98
C LEU A 38 -4.90 -11.17 1.91
N LYS A 39 -3.69 -11.30 1.35
CA LYS A 39 -3.23 -10.45 0.23
C LYS A 39 -4.09 -10.56 -1.03
N HIS A 40 -4.96 -11.58 -1.13
CA HIS A 40 -5.92 -11.77 -2.21
C HIS A 40 -7.36 -11.42 -1.82
N SER A 41 -7.60 -11.02 -0.56
CA SER A 41 -8.91 -10.63 -0.06
C SER A 41 -9.17 -9.16 -0.36
N SER A 42 -10.16 -8.88 -1.21
CA SER A 42 -10.55 -7.51 -1.54
C SER A 42 -11.06 -6.72 -0.35
N GLU A 43 -11.75 -7.36 0.59
CA GLU A 43 -12.23 -6.72 1.83
C GLU A 43 -11.06 -6.29 2.72
N PHE A 44 -10.07 -7.17 2.88
CA PHE A 44 -8.85 -6.86 3.64
C PHE A 44 -8.05 -5.74 2.98
N LEU A 45 -7.82 -5.83 1.67
CA LEU A 45 -7.06 -4.81 0.94
C LEU A 45 -7.75 -3.45 1.00
N LYS A 46 -9.09 -3.42 0.90
CA LYS A 46 -9.86 -2.18 1.00
C LYS A 46 -9.72 -1.53 2.39
N GLU A 47 -9.76 -2.32 3.45
CA GLU A 47 -9.55 -1.82 4.83
C GLU A 47 -8.09 -1.36 5.04
N LEU A 48 -7.11 -2.12 4.53
CA LEU A 48 -5.70 -1.73 4.59
C LEU A 48 -5.46 -0.41 3.84
N GLU A 49 -6.11 -0.24 2.67
CA GLU A 49 -6.08 0.97 1.86
C GLU A 49 -6.58 2.22 2.59
N GLU A 50 -7.36 2.09 3.68
CA GLU A 50 -7.75 3.22 4.54
C GLU A 50 -6.58 3.84 5.30
N ARG A 51 -5.46 3.13 5.40
CA ARG A 51 -4.28 3.55 6.16
C ARG A 51 -3.08 3.76 5.25
N ILE A 52 -2.84 2.81 4.35
CA ILE A 52 -1.69 2.81 3.44
C ILE A 52 -2.12 2.30 2.07
N PHE A 53 -1.60 2.87 1.00
CA PHE A 53 -1.89 2.41 -0.36
C PHE A 53 -0.60 2.05 -1.10
N CYS A 54 -0.74 1.24 -2.15
CA CYS A 54 0.37 0.96 -3.05
C CYS A 54 0.33 1.97 -4.21
N CYS A 55 1.41 2.72 -4.40
CA CYS A 55 1.56 3.56 -5.57
C CYS A 55 1.73 2.68 -6.81
N GLU A 56 0.81 2.77 -7.77
CA GLU A 56 0.83 1.92 -8.98
C GLU A 56 2.03 2.22 -9.90
N TRP A 57 2.70 3.35 -9.71
CA TRP A 57 3.83 3.77 -10.55
C TRP A 57 5.20 3.33 -10.03
N CYS A 58 5.44 3.43 -8.72
CA CYS A 58 6.71 3.03 -8.10
C CYS A 58 6.66 1.69 -7.37
N ASP A 59 5.52 0.98 -7.39
CA ASP A 59 5.30 -0.31 -6.72
C ASP A 59 5.70 -0.31 -5.24
N THR A 60 5.49 0.85 -4.59
CA THR A 60 5.89 1.10 -3.19
C THR A 60 4.66 1.46 -2.36
N TRP A 61 4.63 0.95 -1.13
CA TRP A 61 3.63 1.30 -0.13
C TRP A 61 3.88 2.70 0.43
N LYS A 62 2.82 3.51 0.52
CA LYS A 62 2.86 4.92 0.93
C LYS A 62 1.67 5.24 1.80
N GLU A 63 1.87 6.10 2.80
CA GLU A 63 0.77 6.62 3.61
C GLU A 63 -0.38 7.16 2.75
N ARG A 64 -1.63 6.96 3.19
CA ARG A 64 -2.80 7.41 2.39
C ARG A 64 -2.84 8.93 2.18
N GLY A 65 -2.21 9.71 3.05
CA GLY A 65 -2.21 11.18 2.98
C GLY A 65 -1.62 11.74 1.69
N VAL A 66 -0.70 11.01 1.05
CA VAL A 66 -0.02 11.43 -0.20
C VAL A 66 -0.61 10.77 -1.46
N ARG A 67 -1.78 10.11 -1.35
CA ARG A 67 -2.45 9.49 -2.50
C ARG A 67 -3.09 10.54 -3.39
N VAL A 68 -2.73 10.53 -4.67
CA VAL A 68 -3.33 11.35 -5.72
C VAL A 68 -3.77 10.48 -6.88
N PHE A 69 -4.86 10.88 -7.54
CA PHE A 69 -5.30 10.28 -8.77
C PHE A 69 -4.72 11.06 -9.94
N ASN A 70 -3.83 10.43 -10.72
CA ASN A 70 -3.24 11.05 -11.90
C ASN A 70 -4.17 10.88 -13.10
N GLU A 71 -4.73 11.98 -13.60
CA GLU A 71 -5.69 11.94 -14.71
C GLU A 71 -5.07 11.48 -16.04
N HIS A 72 -3.76 11.64 -16.21
CA HIS A 72 -3.06 11.28 -17.45
C HIS A 72 -2.89 9.75 -17.61
N THR A 73 -2.50 9.09 -16.54
CA THR A 73 -2.27 7.64 -16.47
C THR A 73 -3.51 6.88 -15.97
N GLN A 74 -4.52 7.59 -15.47
CA GLN A 74 -5.73 7.05 -14.85
C GLN A 74 -5.45 6.10 -13.67
N SER A 75 -4.42 6.42 -12.88
CA SER A 75 -3.88 5.58 -11.82
C SER A 75 -3.76 6.30 -10.49
N ASP A 76 -3.87 5.53 -9.40
CA ASP A 76 -3.59 6.01 -8.05
C ASP A 76 -2.09 5.94 -7.76
N MET A 77 -1.49 7.09 -7.46
CA MET A 77 -0.06 7.20 -7.21
C MET A 77 0.24 8.16 -6.06
N CYS A 78 1.50 8.20 -5.63
CA CYS A 78 1.93 9.20 -4.64
C CYS A 78 2.24 10.54 -5.31
N GLU A 79 2.11 11.64 -4.57
CA GLU A 79 2.43 13.01 -5.02
C GLU A 79 3.78 13.10 -5.76
N GLU A 80 4.84 12.45 -5.24
CA GLU A 80 6.15 12.46 -5.91
C GLU A 80 6.17 11.83 -7.30
N CYS A 81 5.31 10.84 -7.55
CA CYS A 81 5.21 10.18 -8.86
C CYS A 81 4.32 10.99 -9.80
N ASP A 82 3.26 11.62 -9.27
CA ASP A 82 2.43 12.56 -10.01
C ASP A 82 3.27 13.75 -10.51
N ASP A 83 4.04 14.39 -9.63
CA ASP A 83 4.95 15.49 -9.97
C ASP A 83 5.93 15.11 -11.09
N LYS A 84 6.52 13.91 -11.03
CA LYS A 84 7.44 13.40 -12.07
C LYS A 84 6.74 13.10 -13.38
N SER A 85 5.50 12.65 -13.34
CA SER A 85 4.71 12.33 -14.53
C SER A 85 4.20 13.58 -15.25
N GLN A 86 4.10 14.71 -14.54
CA GLN A 86 3.70 16.02 -15.09
C GLN A 86 4.89 16.89 -15.51
N GLY A 87 6.13 16.42 -15.30
CA GLY A 87 7.35 17.15 -15.63
C GLY A 87 7.84 16.94 -17.07
N ASP A 88 7.82 18.03 -17.84
CA ASP A 88 8.59 18.30 -19.07
C ASP A 88 10.07 18.62 -18.72
#